data_AF-A0A0C9TH79-F1
#
_entry.id   AF-A0A0C9TH79-F1
#
_cell.length_a   1.000
_cell.length_b   1.000
_cell.length_c   1.000
_cell.angle_alpha   90.00
_cell.angle_beta   90.00
_cell.angle_gamma   90.00
#
_symmetry.space_group_name_H-M   'P 1'
#
loop_
_entity.id
_entity.type
_entity.pdbx_description
1 polymer ?
#
loop_
_entity_poly.entity_id
_entity_poly.type
_entity_poly.pdbx_seq_one_letter_code
_entity_poly.pdbx_strand_id
1 'polypeptide(L)' 'YFWIQASAVASERTFSSAGITSTDRRSCLLPETFEALQILKSGYKNGFISAAMDVERSVKFWEDEDPEPV' A
#
# COMPACT_ATOMS: atom_id res chain seq x y z
N TYR A 1 8.98 25.81 5.42
CA TYR A 1 8.42 25.77 6.79
C TYR A 1 6.93 25.45 6.69
N PHE A 2 6.53 24.22 6.29
CA PHE A 2 5.12 23.79 6.34
C PHE A 2 4.95 22.27 6.16
N TRP A 3 5.77 21.47 6.82
CA TRP A 3 5.71 20.00 6.74
C TRP A 3 5.08 19.37 7.97
N ILE A 4 4.90 20.16 9.04
CA ILE A 4 4.37 19.68 10.32
C ILE A 4 2.88 19.97 10.33
N GLN A 5 2.09 18.90 10.44
CA GLN A 5 0.66 19.06 10.56
C GLN A 5 0.29 19.59 11.95
N ALA A 6 -0.55 20.62 12.01
CA ALA A 6 -0.99 21.25 13.26
C ALA A 6 -2.11 20.48 13.98
N SER A 7 -2.64 19.40 13.38
CA SER A 7 -3.73 18.60 13.94
C SER A 7 -3.26 17.18 14.24
N ALA A 8 -3.66 16.65 15.39
CA ALA A 8 -3.46 15.25 15.78
C ALA A 8 -4.28 14.26 14.92
N VAL A 9 -5.14 14.78 14.04
CA VAL A 9 -6.21 14.05 13.35
C VAL A 9 -5.94 13.94 11.84
N ALA A 10 -4.69 14.17 11.42
CA ALA A 10 -4.18 14.04 10.04
C ALA A 10 -4.73 12.84 9.27
N SER A 11 -4.67 11.71 9.96
CA SER A 11 -4.82 10.40 9.39
C SER A 11 -6.18 9.80 9.74
N GLU A 12 -7.05 10.54 10.45
CA GLU A 12 -8.33 10.02 10.93
C GLU A 12 -9.22 9.56 9.78
N ARG A 13 -9.23 10.28 8.65
CA ARG A 13 -9.95 9.82 7.45
C ARG A 13 -9.47 8.45 6.95
N THR A 14 -8.18 8.19 7.03
CA THR A 14 -7.59 6.88 6.66
C THR A 14 -7.97 5.82 7.69
N PHE A 15 -7.87 6.13 8.99
CA PHE A 15 -8.24 5.22 10.08
C PHE A 15 -9.74 4.86 10.10
N SER A 16 -10.62 5.84 9.88
CA SER A 16 -12.07 5.62 9.79
C SER A 16 -12.45 4.74 8.61
N SER A 17 -11.78 4.91 7.46
CA SER A 17 -11.98 4.03 6.29
C SER A 17 -11.48 2.59 6.52
N ALA A 18 -10.62 2.40 7.53
CA ALA A 18 -10.02 1.11 7.86
C ALA A 18 -10.72 0.42 9.05
N GLY A 19 -11.80 0.99 9.59
CA GLY A 19 -12.53 0.42 10.72
C GLY A 19 -13.10 -0.98 10.45
N ILE A 20 -13.45 -1.29 9.20
CA ILE A 20 -13.97 -2.61 8.78
C ILE A 20 -12.90 -3.71 8.92
N THR A 21 -11.64 -3.42 8.57
CA THR A 21 -10.52 -4.36 8.69
C THR A 21 -9.89 -4.38 10.09
N SER A 22 -10.17 -3.36 10.91
CA SER A 22 -9.65 -3.23 12.28
C SER A 22 -10.56 -3.91 13.32
N THR A 23 -11.87 -3.62 13.30
CA THR A 23 -12.76 -3.90 14.44
C THR A 23 -13.83 -4.95 14.14
N ASP A 24 -14.17 -5.20 12.87
CA ASP A 24 -15.21 -6.18 12.57
C ASP A 24 -14.67 -7.59 12.79
N ARG A 25 -15.23 -8.30 13.78
CA ARG A 25 -14.73 -9.56 14.36
C ARG A 25 -14.54 -10.70 13.34
N ARG A 26 -15.01 -10.53 12.10
CA ARG A 26 -14.89 -11.49 11.00
C ARG A 26 -13.83 -11.13 9.96
N SER A 27 -13.26 -9.92 10.03
CA SER A 27 -12.21 -9.40 9.13
C SER A 27 -11.07 -8.72 9.89
N CYS A 28 -11.00 -8.88 11.22
CA CYS A 28 -9.89 -8.40 12.04
C CYS A 28 -8.58 -9.02 11.56
N LEU A 29 -7.76 -8.18 10.93
CA LEU A 29 -6.39 -8.50 10.63
C LEU A 29 -5.54 -8.36 11.90
N LEU A 30 -4.43 -9.08 11.95
CA LEU A 30 -3.43 -8.84 12.98
C LEU A 30 -2.94 -7.39 12.87
N PRO A 31 -2.65 -6.71 14.00
CA PRO A 31 -2.21 -5.32 14.01
C PRO A 31 -1.04 -5.04 13.06
N GLU A 32 -0.07 -5.96 13.01
CA GLU A 32 1.09 -5.87 12.11
C GLU A 32 0.69 -5.86 10.62
N THR A 33 -0.21 -6.76 10.23
CA THR A 33 -0.73 -6.84 8.86
C THR A 33 -1.58 -5.62 8.51
N PHE A 34 -2.36 -5.14 9.47
CA PHE A 34 -3.19 -3.95 9.31
C PHE A 34 -2.34 -2.69 9.10
N GLU A 35 -1.27 -2.51 9.88
CA GLU A 35 -0.33 -1.39 9.75
C GLU A 35 0.37 -1.41 8.39
N ALA A 36 0.93 -2.57 8.01
CA ALA A 36 1.56 -2.76 6.71
C ALA A 36 0.62 -2.39 5.55
N LEU A 37 -0.66 -2.75 5.64
CA LEU A 37 -1.66 -2.39 4.64
C LEU A 37 -1.97 -0.89 4.60
N GLN A 38 -2.05 -0.21 5.73
CA GLN A 38 -2.25 1.25 5.72
C GLN A 38 -1.06 1.97 5.09
N ILE A 39 0.16 1.50 5.35
CA ILE A 39 1.38 2.03 4.72
C ILE A 39 1.33 1.80 3.21
N LEU A 40 1.04 0.57 2.76
CA LEU A 40 0.94 0.23 1.34
C LEU A 40 -0.10 1.09 0.61
N LYS A 41 -1.30 1.22 1.19
CA LYS A 41 -2.38 2.05 0.65
C LYS A 41 -1.98 3.52 0.57
N SER A 42 -1.25 4.04 1.56
CA SER A 42 -0.73 5.40 1.54
C SER A 42 0.32 5.59 0.44
N GLY A 43 1.17 4.59 0.20
CA GLY A 43 2.18 4.59 -0.85
C GLY A 43 1.58 4.73 -2.24
N TYR A 44 0.52 3.96 -2.53
CA TYR A 44 -0.23 4.11 -3.78
C TYR A 44 -0.94 5.46 -3.89
N LYS A 45 -1.59 5.92 -2.83
CA LYS A 45 -2.34 7.20 -2.84
C LYS A 45 -1.42 8.40 -3.08
N ASN A 46 -0.21 8.38 -2.52
CA ASN A 46 0.73 9.49 -2.61
C ASN A 46 1.65 9.39 -3.84
N GLY A 47 1.48 8.35 -4.67
CA GLY A 47 2.28 8.12 -5.88
C GLY A 47 3.71 7.63 -5.62
N PHE A 48 4.03 7.22 -4.39
CA PHE A 48 5.31 6.57 -4.08
C PHE A 48 5.39 5.16 -4.66
N ILE A 49 4.24 4.51 -4.83
CA ILE A 49 4.08 3.21 -5.47
C ILE A 49 3.14 3.41 -6.64
N SER A 50 3.53 2.95 -7.82
CA SER A 50 2.72 3.05 -9.04
C SER A 50 2.49 1.66 -9.60
N ALA A 51 1.23 1.22 -9.58
CA ALA A 51 0.85 -0.09 -10.09
C ALA A 51 1.21 -0.25 -11.58
N ALA A 52 1.17 0.84 -12.36
CA ALA A 52 1.61 0.82 -13.75
C ALA A 52 3.11 0.53 -13.88
N MET A 53 3.95 1.15 -13.03
CA MET A 53 5.39 0.90 -13.02
C MET A 53 5.74 -0.50 -12.49
N ASP A 54 4.98 -1.00 -11.51
CA ASP A 54 5.17 -2.36 -10.99
C ASP A 54 4.83 -3.43 -12.03
N VAL A 55 3.77 -3.21 -12.82
CA VAL A 55 3.40 -4.09 -13.94
C VAL A 55 4.50 -4.10 -15.00
N GLU A 56 4.99 -2.94 -15.44
CA GLU A 56 6.10 -2.85 -16.40
C GLU A 56 7.36 -3.56 -15.90
N ARG A 57 7.65 -3.45 -14.60
CA ARG A 57 8.80 -4.16 -13.98
C ARG A 57 8.61 -5.67 -13.97
N SER A 58 7.40 -6.15 -13.68
CA SER A 58 7.12 -7.59 -13.71
C SER A 58 7.17 -8.15 -15.14
N VAL A 59 6.65 -7.41 -16.13
CA VAL A 59 6.71 -7.83 -17.55
C VAL A 59 8.15 -7.95 -18.02
N LYS A 60 9.02 -6.98 -17.71
CA LYS A 60 10.45 -7.06 -18.05
C LYS A 60 11.16 -8.24 -17.38
N PHE A 61 10.82 -8.53 -16.13
CA PHE A 61 11.39 -9.66 -15.41
C PHE A 61 11.10 -11.00 -16.11
N TRP A 62 9.91 -11.17 -16.69
CA TRP A 62 9.56 -12.37 -17.47
C TRP A 62 10.17 -12.37 -18.88
N GLU A 63 10.41 -11.21 -19.49
CA GLU A 63 11.08 -11.10 -20.80
C GLU A 63 12.57 -11.43 -20.72
N ASP A 64 13.23 -11.15 -19.59
CA ASP A 64 14.65 -11.45 -19.37
C ASP A 64 14.92 -12.94 -19.01
N GLU A 65 13.86 -13.73 -18.77
CA GLU A 65 13.92 -15.14 -18.33
C GLU A 65 13.42 -16.11 -19.44
N ASP A 66 13.48 -15.71 -20.71
CA ASP A 66 13.20 -16.61 -21.83
C ASP A 66 14.50 -17.35 -22.22
N PRO A 67 14.63 -18.67 -21.96
CA PRO A 67 15.83 -19.41 -22.33
C PRO A 67 15.91 -19.54 -23.85
N GLU A 68 17.04 -19.16 -24.45
CA GLU A 68 17.29 -19.40 -25.87
C GLU A 68 17.03 -20.88 -26.22
N PRO A 69 16.34 -21.17 -27.35
CA PRO A 69 16.04 -22.54 -27.73
C PRO A 69 17.34 -23.29 -28.03
N VAL A 70 17.61 -24.34 -27.24
CA VAL A 70 18.73 -25.30 -27.38
C VAL A 70 18.51 -26.22 -28.59
#